data_AF-A0A2D8LCG4-F1
#
_entry.id   AF-A0A2D8LCG4-F1
#
_cell.length_a   1.000
_cell.length_b   1.000
_cell.length_c   1.000
_cell.angle_alpha   90.00
_cell.angle_beta   90.00
_cell.angle_gamma   90.00
#
_symmetry.space_group_name_H-M   'P 1'
#
loop_
_entity.id
_entity.type
_entity.pdbx_description
1 polymer ?
#
loop_
_entity_poly.entity_id
_entity_poly.type
_entity_poly.pdbx_seq_one_letter_code
_entity_poly.pdbx_strand_id
1 'polypeptide(L)' 'MPKMKTHKGASSRIKVSGSGKLLRMKGNSSHLKRKKSQKVKRTFHDTVSVHKADVKRLKKLI' A
#
# COMPACT_ATOMS: atom_id res chain seq x y z
N MET A 1 30.09 -1.80 11.05
CA MET A 1 28.70 -2.28 11.24
C MET A 1 27.93 -2.08 9.93
N PRO A 2 27.38 -3.13 9.30
CA PRO A 2 26.71 -2.99 8.02
C PRO A 2 25.37 -2.26 8.16
N LYS A 3 25.09 -1.32 7.24
CA LYS A 3 23.82 -0.57 7.19
C LYS A 3 22.66 -1.50 6.85
N MET A 4 21.52 -1.35 7.53
CA MET A 4 20.29 -2.05 7.15
C MET A 4 19.87 -1.66 5.73
N LYS A 5 19.65 -2.65 4.87
CA LYS A 5 19.19 -2.44 3.50
C LYS A 5 17.68 -2.27 3.48
N THR A 6 17.21 -1.31 2.69
CA THR A 6 15.78 -1.09 2.50
C THR A 6 15.16 -2.23 1.70
N HIS A 7 14.00 -2.72 2.14
CA HIS A 7 13.29 -3.77 1.43
C HIS A 7 12.65 -3.17 0.17
N LYS A 8 13.29 -3.37 -0.99
CA LYS A 8 12.89 -2.75 -2.27
C LYS A 8 11.46 -3.08 -2.68
N GLY A 9 10.98 -4.28 -2.37
CA GLY A 9 9.59 -4.66 -2.63
C GLY A 9 8.54 -3.97 -1.75
N ALA A 10 8.94 -3.45 -0.59
CA ALA A 10 8.06 -2.65 0.27
C ALA A 10 8.13 -1.18 -0.15
N SER A 11 9.33 -0.68 -0.42
CA SER A 11 9.57 0.69 -0.90
C SER A 11 8.86 1.00 -2.21
N SER A 12 8.71 0.03 -3.13
CA SER A 12 7.96 0.24 -4.37
C SER A 12 6.44 0.25 -4.21
N ARG A 13 5.91 -0.28 -3.10
CA ARG A 13 4.46 -0.47 -2.88
C ARG A 13 3.86 0.47 -1.85
N ILE A 14 4.67 0.98 -0.93
CA ILE A 14 4.21 1.78 0.21
C ILE A 14 4.86 3.15 0.17
N LYS A 15 4.03 4.19 0.32
CA LYS A 15 4.48 5.58 0.41
C LYS A 15 4.28 6.11 1.82
N VAL A 16 5.15 7.01 2.26
CA VAL A 16 5.02 7.72 3.53
C VAL A 16 4.38 9.08 3.24
N SER A 17 3.27 9.41 3.91
CA SER A 17 2.68 10.75 3.82
C SER A 17 3.53 11.78 4.56
N GLY A 18 3.33 13.07 4.31
CA GLY A 18 4.01 14.13 5.07
C GLY A 18 3.76 14.07 6.58
N SER A 19 2.63 13.49 7.01
CA SER A 19 2.30 13.21 8.41
C SER A 19 2.81 11.86 8.94
N GLY A 20 3.61 11.12 8.18
CA GLY A 20 4.19 9.83 8.58
C GLY A 20 3.25 8.63 8.50
N LYS A 21 2.07 8.77 7.87
CA LYS A 21 1.15 7.64 7.65
C LYS A 21 1.64 6.80 6.46
N LEU A 22 1.52 5.48 6.59
CA LEU A 22 1.83 4.55 5.51
C LEU A 22 0.63 4.43 4.59
N LEU A 23 0.86 4.65 3.30
CA LEU A 23 -0.14 4.64 2.24
C LEU A 23 0.11 3.49 1.27
N ARG A 24 -0.97 2.86 0.80
CA ARG A 24 -0.95 1.78 -0.18
C ARG A 24 -2.06 1.94 -1.21
N MET A 25 -1.89 1.35 -2.38
CA MET A 25 -3.02 1.16 -3.30
C MET A 25 -4.02 0.15 -2.74
N LYS A 26 -5.30 0.33 -3.10
CA LYS A 26 -6.34 -0.66 -2.82
C LYS A 26 -6.13 -1.92 -3.67
N GLY A 27 -6.42 -3.07 -3.07
CA GLY A 27 -6.29 -4.37 -3.73
C GLY A 27 -7.40 -4.66 -4.74
N ASN A 28 -7.31 -5.81 -5.41
CA ASN A 28 -8.36 -6.39 -6.25
C ASN A 28 -8.66 -5.58 -7.53
N SER A 29 -7.71 -4.74 -7.94
CA SER A 29 -7.76 -3.86 -9.10
C SER A 29 -7.02 -4.40 -10.32
N SER A 30 -6.48 -5.62 -10.27
CA SER A 30 -5.69 -6.18 -11.39
C SER A 30 -6.55 -6.99 -12.37
N HIS A 31 -7.39 -7.92 -11.88
CA HIS A 31 -8.14 -8.86 -12.71
C HIS A 31 -9.63 -8.98 -12.27
N LEU A 32 -10.43 -9.71 -13.07
CA LEU A 32 -11.87 -9.96 -12.83
C LEU A 32 -12.72 -8.70 -12.67
N LYS A 33 -12.46 -7.67 -13.48
CA LYS A 33 -13.22 -6.40 -13.47
C LYS A 33 -14.53 -6.45 -14.25
N ARG A 34 -14.72 -7.45 -15.14
CA ARG A 34 -15.87 -7.51 -16.06
C ARG A 34 -17.21 -7.52 -15.33
N LYS A 35 -17.34 -8.30 -14.25
CA LYS A 35 -18.57 -8.44 -13.46
C LYS A 35 -18.73 -7.36 -12.37
N LYS A 36 -17.76 -6.45 -12.21
CA LYS A 36 -17.78 -5.43 -11.15
C LYS A 36 -18.42 -4.15 -11.67
N SER A 37 -19.34 -3.58 -10.88
CA SER A 37 -19.94 -2.27 -11.14
C SER A 37 -18.86 -1.19 -11.32
N GLN A 38 -19.13 -0.21 -12.19
CA GLN A 38 -18.24 0.94 -12.41
C GLN A 38 -17.95 1.71 -11.12
N LYS A 39 -18.94 1.84 -10.23
CA LYS A 39 -18.77 2.49 -8.92
C LYS A 39 -17.68 1.80 -8.09
N VAL A 40 -17.71 0.47 -8.02
CA VAL A 40 -16.73 -0.32 -7.27
C VAL A 40 -15.34 -0.19 -7.89
N LYS A 41 -15.26 -0.26 -9.23
CA LYS A 41 -13.99 -0.09 -9.96
C LYS A 41 -13.33 1.25 -9.65
N ARG A 42 -14.10 2.34 -9.58
CA ARG A 42 -13.59 3.67 -9.23
C ARG A 42 -12.92 3.70 -7.86
N THR A 43 -13.52 3.05 -6.85
CA THR A 43 -12.95 3.01 -5.49
C THR A 43 -11.60 2.29 -5.40
N PHE A 44 -11.23 1.47 -6.38
CA PHE A 44 -9.95 0.77 -6.37
C PHE A 44 -8.75 1.64 -6.79
N HIS A 45 -9.01 2.81 -7.37
CA HIS A 45 -7.96 3.76 -7.72
C HIS A 45 -7.49 4.58 -6.51
N ASP A 46 -8.25 4.58 -5.42
CA ASP A 46 -7.95 5.35 -4.23
C ASP A 46 -6.71 4.79 -3.50
N THR A 47 -5.87 5.72 -3.04
CA THR A 47 -4.75 5.40 -2.14
C THR A 47 -5.25 5.44 -0.71
N VAL A 48 -5.11 4.32 0.00
CA VAL A 48 -5.64 4.13 1.36
C VAL A 48 -4.53 4.00 2.37
N SER A 49 -4.82 4.38 3.62
CA SER A 49 -3.90 4.12 4.72
C SER A 49 -3.80 2.63 5.04
N VAL A 50 -2.62 2.20 5.48
CA VAL A 50 -2.39 0.85 5.97
C VAL A 50 -3.13 0.65 7.29
N HIS A 51 -3.71 -0.54 7.48
CA HIS A 51 -4.39 -0.88 8.72
C HIS A 51 -3.42 -0.88 9.91
N LYS A 52 -3.89 -0.43 11.09
CA LYS A 52 -3.05 -0.23 12.28
C LYS A 52 -2.20 -1.45 12.65
N ALA A 53 -2.75 -2.65 12.47
CA ALA A 53 -2.06 -3.91 12.78
C ALA A 53 -0.76 -4.12 12.00
N ASP A 54 -0.71 -3.70 10.73
CA ASP A 54 0.45 -3.96 9.85
C ASP A 54 1.52 -2.85 9.91
N VAL A 55 1.19 -1.69 10.48
CA VAL A 55 2.07 -0.52 10.51
C VAL A 55 3.41 -0.83 11.18
N LYS A 56 3.41 -1.57 12.30
CA LYS A 56 4.64 -1.92 13.04
C LYS A 56 5.59 -2.79 12.21
N ARG A 57 5.04 -3.72 11.41
CA ARG A 57 5.83 -4.60 10.54
C ARG A 57 6.42 -3.83 9.38
N LEU A 58 5.62 -2.98 8.74
CA LEU A 58 6.03 -2.23 7.55
C LEU A 58 7.05 -1.13 7.84
N LYS A 59 6.97 -0.48 9.01
CA LYS A 59 7.98 0.50 9.44
C LYS A 59 9.39 -0.09 9.58
N LYS A 60 9.53 -1.40 9.83
CA LYS A 60 10.84 -2.06 9.92
C LYS A 60 11.47 -2.36 8.55
N LEU A 61 10.67 -2.37 7.50
CA LEU A 61 11.08 -2.78 6.16
C LEU A 61 11.46 -1.61 5.25
N ILE A 62 10.98 -0.41 5.59
CA ILE A 62 11.14 0.83 4.81
C ILE A 62 12.36 1.59 5.30
#